data_AF-A0A139MWK8-F1
#
_entry.id   AF-A0A139MWK8-F1
#
_cell.length_a   1.000
_cell.length_b   1.000
_cell.length_c   1.000
_cell.angle_alpha   90.00
_cell.angle_beta   90.00
_cell.angle_gamma   90.00
#
_symmetry.space_group_name_H-M   'P 1'
#
loop_
_entity.id
_entity.type
_entity.pdbx_description
1 polymer ?
#
loop_
_entity_poly.entity_id
_entity_poly.type
_entity_poly.pdbx_seq_one_letter_code
_entity_poly.pdbx_strand_id
1 'polypeptide(L)'
;MNTGIPKLNYSSLPDNAQNSYNEYTKVGWEGNFKGQTEGTAAGKKFRNADNVLPATDQHNTPITYKEFDVNNKLPSQGRDGERFVRGSDGSVYYTEDHYKTFKKIE
;
A
#
# COMPACT_ATOMS: atom_id res chain seq x y z
N MET A 1 -19.26 0.39 5.79
CA MET A 1 -19.50 1.14 4.53
C MET A 1 -18.95 0.31 3.38
N ASN A 2 -19.75 0.08 2.33
CA ASN A 2 -19.28 -0.62 1.13
C ASN A 2 -18.62 0.42 0.21
N THR A 3 -17.30 0.48 0.17
CA THR A 3 -16.55 1.55 -0.51
C THR A 3 -16.48 1.40 -2.04
N GLY A 4 -17.12 0.39 -2.62
CA GLY A 4 -17.05 0.11 -4.05
C GLY A 4 -15.66 -0.32 -4.54
N ILE A 5 -14.67 -0.38 -3.66
CA ILE A 5 -13.30 -0.80 -3.96
C ILE A 5 -13.32 -2.32 -4.22
N PRO A 6 -12.88 -2.78 -5.40
CA PRO A 6 -12.77 -4.20 -5.69
C PRO A 6 -11.87 -4.92 -4.69
N LYS A 7 -12.25 -6.14 -4.32
CA LYS A 7 -11.43 -7.04 -3.52
C LYS A 7 -10.51 -7.85 -4.42
N LEU A 8 -9.30 -8.12 -3.94
CA LEU A 8 -8.28 -8.89 -4.63
C LEU A 8 -7.69 -9.89 -3.64
N ASN A 9 -7.74 -11.19 -3.96
CA ASN A 9 -7.04 -12.19 -3.16
C ASN A 9 -5.54 -11.95 -3.26
N TYR A 10 -4.82 -12.08 -2.15
CA TYR A 10 -3.36 -11.98 -2.13
C TYR A 10 -2.67 -12.78 -3.25
N SER A 11 -3.13 -14.02 -3.51
CA SER A 11 -2.56 -14.90 -4.55
C SER A 11 -2.74 -14.41 -5.99
N SER A 12 -3.60 -13.40 -6.21
CA SER A 12 -3.84 -12.77 -7.51
C SER A 12 -2.99 -11.51 -7.72
N LEU A 13 -2.18 -11.10 -6.73
CA LEU A 13 -1.21 -10.04 -6.91
C LEU A 13 -0.10 -10.48 -7.87
N PRO A 14 0.49 -9.55 -8.64
CA PRO A 14 1.75 -9.80 -9.35
C PRO A 14 2.86 -10.29 -8.40
N ASP A 15 3.79 -11.11 -8.91
CA ASP A 15 4.84 -11.74 -8.09
C ASP A 15 5.69 -10.73 -7.31
N ASN A 16 6.04 -9.59 -7.93
CA ASN A 16 6.77 -8.50 -7.27
C ASN A 16 5.98 -7.94 -6.07
N ALA A 17 4.67 -7.74 -6.25
CA ALA A 17 3.79 -7.25 -5.20
C ALA A 17 3.64 -8.27 -4.06
N GLN A 18 3.46 -9.55 -4.39
CA GLN A 18 3.45 -10.63 -3.39
C GLN A 18 4.73 -10.66 -2.55
N ASN A 19 5.90 -10.58 -3.20
CA ASN A 19 7.19 -10.56 -2.54
C ASN A 19 7.32 -9.36 -1.59
N SER A 20 7.03 -8.16 -2.05
CA SER A 20 7.10 -6.95 -1.22
C SER A 20 6.08 -6.97 -0.08
N TYR A 21 4.86 -7.47 -0.31
CA TYR A 21 3.86 -7.63 0.75
C TYR A 21 4.38 -8.53 1.88
N ASN A 22 5.01 -9.66 1.53
CA ASN A 22 5.58 -10.58 2.50
C ASN A 22 6.74 -9.94 3.27
N GLU A 23 7.63 -9.23 2.59
CA GLU A 23 8.75 -8.54 3.26
C GLU A 23 8.26 -7.42 4.19
N TYR A 24 7.28 -6.61 3.77
CA TYR A 24 6.66 -5.62 4.65
C TYR A 24 5.96 -6.25 5.85
N THR A 25 5.30 -7.38 5.66
CA THR A 25 4.67 -8.13 6.75
C THR A 25 5.70 -8.61 7.78
N LYS A 26 6.88 -9.09 7.34
CA LYS A 26 7.97 -9.51 8.24
C LYS A 26 8.51 -8.36 9.10
N VAL A 27 8.50 -7.13 8.59
CA VAL A 27 8.93 -5.93 9.33
C VAL A 27 7.77 -5.13 9.92
N GLY A 28 6.57 -5.71 10.00
CA GLY A 28 5.41 -5.10 10.66
C GLY A 28 4.90 -3.83 9.99
N TRP A 29 5.21 -3.59 8.71
CA TRP A 29 4.85 -2.35 8.00
C TRP A 29 5.41 -1.07 8.65
N GLU A 30 6.56 -1.16 9.34
CA GLU A 30 7.15 -0.03 10.08
C GLU A 30 8.13 0.83 9.26
N GLY A 31 8.41 0.45 8.01
CA GLY A 31 9.32 1.18 7.13
C GLY A 31 9.89 0.28 6.04
N ASN A 32 11.05 0.66 5.51
CA ASN A 32 11.75 -0.14 4.51
C ASN A 32 12.25 -1.47 5.10
N PHE A 33 12.23 -2.53 4.29
CA PHE A 33 12.83 -3.82 4.64
C PHE A 33 14.25 -3.94 4.05
N LYS A 34 15.02 -4.91 4.56
CA LYS A 34 16.42 -5.12 4.14
C LYS A 34 16.49 -5.50 2.66
N GLY A 35 17.37 -4.85 1.90
CA GLY A 35 17.58 -5.13 0.48
C GLY A 35 16.85 -4.17 -0.46
N GLN A 36 16.07 -3.23 0.08
CA GLN A 36 15.57 -2.13 -0.73
C GLN A 36 16.67 -1.14 -1.11
N THR A 37 16.58 -0.63 -2.33
CA THR A 37 17.52 0.34 -2.92
C THR A 37 17.28 1.75 -2.40
N GLU A 38 18.33 2.57 -2.42
CA GLU A 38 18.27 3.96 -1.98
C GLU A 38 17.18 4.75 -2.74
N GLY A 39 16.35 5.46 -1.97
CA GLY A 39 15.24 6.26 -2.48
C GLY A 39 13.93 5.50 -2.68
N THR A 40 13.90 4.19 -2.43
CA THR A 40 12.65 3.45 -2.20
C THR A 40 12.03 3.91 -0.88
N ALA A 41 10.76 4.29 -0.89
CA ALA A 41 10.07 4.88 0.25
C ALA A 41 9.04 3.93 0.86
N ALA A 42 8.98 3.91 2.19
CA ALA A 42 8.03 3.12 2.94
C ALA A 42 7.63 3.84 4.23
N GLY A 43 6.32 3.85 4.54
CA GLY A 43 5.79 4.35 5.80
C GLY A 43 5.44 5.84 5.84
N LYS A 44 5.52 6.55 4.71
CA LYS A 44 5.07 7.96 4.62
C LYS A 44 3.55 8.03 4.76
N LYS A 45 3.04 9.15 5.30
CA LYS A 45 1.59 9.37 5.42
C LYS A 45 0.94 9.49 4.04
N PHE A 46 0.01 8.58 3.73
CA PHE A 46 -0.92 8.75 2.63
C PHE A 46 -2.10 9.59 3.12
N ARG A 47 -2.38 10.72 2.45
CA ARG A 47 -3.37 11.69 2.94
C ARG A 47 -4.81 11.28 2.68
N ASN A 48 -5.05 10.40 1.70
CA ASN A 48 -6.39 10.06 1.22
C ASN A 48 -7.24 11.32 0.90
N ALA A 49 -6.63 12.31 0.23
CA ALA A 49 -7.24 13.64 0.04
C ALA A 49 -8.53 13.59 -0.79
N ASP A 50 -8.59 12.67 -1.75
CA ASP A 50 -9.76 12.47 -2.62
C ASP A 50 -10.80 11.52 -1.99
N ASN A 51 -10.59 11.08 -0.73
CA ASN A 51 -11.47 10.17 0.02
C ASN A 51 -11.80 8.87 -0.72
N VAL A 52 -10.85 8.37 -1.52
CA VAL A 52 -10.98 7.12 -2.28
C VAL A 52 -10.91 5.88 -1.40
N LEU A 53 -10.22 5.96 -0.25
CA LEU A 53 -10.22 4.92 0.79
C LEU A 53 -11.18 5.29 1.93
N PRO A 54 -11.70 4.32 2.70
CA PRO A 54 -12.58 4.61 3.83
C PRO A 54 -11.96 5.61 4.84
N ALA A 55 -12.72 6.59 5.31
CA ALA A 55 -12.22 7.53 6.33
C ALA A 55 -12.25 6.94 7.74
N THR A 56 -13.12 5.95 7.99
CA THR A 56 -13.31 5.33 9.30
C THR A 56 -13.41 3.81 9.20
N ASP A 57 -13.05 3.12 10.27
CA ASP A 57 -13.20 1.68 10.40
C ASP A 57 -14.67 1.28 10.69
N GLN A 58 -14.88 -0.02 10.93
CA GLN A 58 -16.20 -0.58 11.26
C GLN A 58 -16.79 -0.08 12.58
N HIS A 59 -15.98 0.53 13.45
CA HIS A 59 -16.36 1.11 14.73
C HIS A 59 -16.48 2.65 14.68
N ASN A 60 -16.40 3.25 13.48
CA ASN A 60 -16.37 4.70 13.26
C ASN A 60 -15.11 5.41 13.80
N THR A 61 -14.01 4.67 14.01
CA THR A 61 -12.71 5.26 14.37
C THR A 61 -12.01 5.78 13.12
N PRO A 62 -11.44 7.00 13.12
CA PRO A 62 -10.69 7.52 11.97
C PRO A 62 -9.52 6.61 11.57
N ILE A 63 -9.42 6.29 10.27
CA ILE A 63 -8.31 5.52 9.73
C ILE A 63 -7.20 6.47 9.28
N THR A 64 -5.98 6.18 9.71
CA THR A 64 -4.78 6.80 9.14
C THR A 64 -4.13 5.85 8.15
N TYR A 65 -3.53 6.40 7.10
CA TYR A 65 -2.93 5.61 6.04
C TYR A 65 -1.44 5.90 5.88
N LYS A 66 -0.67 4.84 5.60
CA LYS A 66 0.72 4.92 5.18
C LYS A 66 0.91 4.29 3.80
N GLU A 67 1.82 4.83 3.01
CA GLU A 67 2.18 4.32 1.67
C GLU A 67 3.54 3.61 1.67
N PHE A 68 3.65 2.61 0.81
CA PHE A 68 4.82 1.75 0.67
C PHE A 68 5.06 1.46 -0.81
N ASP A 69 6.25 1.77 -1.30
CA ASP A 69 6.64 1.43 -2.67
C ASP A 69 6.68 -0.09 -2.84
N VAL A 70 6.09 -0.60 -3.92
CA VAL A 70 6.11 -2.04 -4.21
C VAL A 70 7.46 -2.45 -4.78
N ASN A 71 7.98 -1.68 -5.73
CA ASN A 71 9.24 -1.98 -6.40
C ASN A 71 10.37 -1.09 -5.88
N ASN A 72 11.59 -1.58 -6.08
CA ASN A 72 12.80 -0.80 -5.83
C ASN A 72 12.88 0.40 -6.78
N LYS A 73 13.26 1.56 -6.25
CA LYS A 73 13.59 2.72 -7.07
C LYS A 73 14.86 2.43 -7.89
N LEU A 74 14.77 2.54 -9.21
CA LEU A 74 15.93 2.35 -10.08
C LEU A 74 16.89 3.57 -10.03
N PRO A 75 18.20 3.36 -10.23
CA PRO A 75 19.17 4.44 -10.38
C PRO A 75 18.77 5.41 -11.49
N SER A 76 18.92 6.71 -11.24
CA SER A 76 18.60 7.79 -12.19
C SER A 76 17.14 7.84 -12.68
N GLN A 77 16.23 7.05 -12.10
CA GLN A 77 14.79 7.08 -12.40
C GLN A 77 13.99 7.57 -11.20
N GLY A 78 12.79 8.07 -11.47
CA GLY A 78 11.78 8.27 -10.44
C GLY A 78 11.31 6.94 -9.84
N ARG A 79 10.57 7.01 -8.73
CA ARG A 79 9.78 5.86 -8.27
C ARG A 79 8.69 5.58 -9.30
N ASP A 80 8.34 4.32 -9.50
CA ASP A 80 7.23 3.93 -10.38
C ASP A 80 5.86 4.27 -9.79
N GLY A 81 4.77 3.71 -10.32
CA GLY A 81 3.42 3.94 -9.83
C GLY A 81 2.90 2.94 -8.79
N GLU A 82 3.58 1.82 -8.55
CA GLU A 82 3.03 0.71 -7.77
C GLU A 82 3.21 0.92 -6.27
N ARG A 83 2.11 0.83 -5.51
CA ARG A 83 2.11 1.08 -4.06
C ARG A 83 1.20 0.12 -3.31
N PHE A 84 1.60 -0.17 -2.08
CA PHE A 84 0.65 -0.54 -1.04
C PHE A 84 0.27 0.68 -0.21
N VAL A 85 -0.99 0.72 0.23
CA VAL A 85 -1.48 1.67 1.22
C VAL A 85 -2.06 0.90 2.40
N ARG A 86 -1.48 1.07 3.58
CA ARG A 86 -1.82 0.35 4.81
C ARG A 86 -2.62 1.26 5.74
N GLY A 87 -3.83 0.85 6.12
CA GLY A 87 -4.67 1.56 7.09
C GLY A 87 -4.34 1.20 8.54
N SER A 88 -4.56 2.10 9.49
CA SER A 88 -4.41 1.77 10.93
C SER A 88 -5.37 0.68 11.42
N ASP A 89 -6.40 0.33 10.63
CA ASP A 89 -7.44 -0.65 10.92
C ASP A 89 -7.08 -2.10 10.55
N GLY A 90 -5.94 -2.35 9.91
CA GLY A 90 -5.64 -3.71 9.38
C GLY A 90 -5.69 -3.84 7.86
N SER A 91 -6.37 -2.91 7.18
CA SER A 91 -6.53 -2.98 5.72
C SER A 91 -5.24 -2.70 4.95
N VAL A 92 -5.06 -3.41 3.84
CA VAL A 92 -4.02 -3.15 2.84
C VAL A 92 -4.70 -2.97 1.49
N TYR A 93 -4.36 -1.89 0.80
CA TYR A 93 -4.81 -1.62 -0.56
C TYR A 93 -3.62 -1.64 -1.50
N TYR A 94 -3.82 -2.16 -2.71
CA TYR A 94 -2.85 -2.16 -3.79
C TYR A 94 -3.31 -1.20 -4.90
N THR A 95 -2.37 -0.43 -5.42
CA THR A 95 -2.53 0.40 -6.62
C THR A 95 -1.35 0.17 -7.53
N GLU A 96 -1.63 0.00 -8.82
CA GLU A 96 -0.62 -0.16 -9.88
C GLU A 96 -0.45 1.12 -10.72
N ASP A 97 -1.28 2.12 -10.46
CA ASP A 97 -1.47 3.30 -11.32
C ASP A 97 -1.27 4.62 -10.56
N HIS A 98 -0.48 4.58 -9.48
CA HIS A 98 -0.16 5.72 -8.64
C HIS A 98 -1.41 6.39 -8.04
N TYR A 99 -2.18 5.59 -7.29
CA TYR A 99 -3.35 5.97 -6.49
C TYR A 99 -4.61 6.33 -7.29
N LYS A 100 -4.66 6.09 -8.60
CA LYS A 100 -5.87 6.37 -9.40
C LYS A 100 -6.97 5.34 -9.15
N THR A 101 -6.58 4.07 -9.02
CA THR A 101 -7.47 2.98 -8.64
C THR A 101 -6.85 2.14 -7.53
N PHE A 102 -7.72 1.48 -6.76
CA PHE A 102 -7.33 0.63 -5.65
C PHE A 102 -8.03 -0.71 -5.71
N LYS A 103 -7.34 -1.74 -5.23
CA LYS A 103 -7.89 -3.05 -4.91
C LYS A 103 -7.59 -3.32 -3.44
N LYS A 104 -8.59 -3.73 -2.67
CA LYS A 104 -8.39 -4.15 -1.27
C LYS A 104 -7.88 -5.59 -1.26
N ILE A 105 -6.75 -5.82 -0.59
CA ILE A 105 -6.20 -7.17 -0.45
C ILE A 105 -6.96 -7.92 0.65
N GLU A 106 -7.33 -9.16 0.37
CA GLU A 106 -7.92 -10.13 1.31
C GLU A 106 -7.08 -11.40 1.43
#